data_AF-A0A9D8MQ90-F1
#
_entry.id   AF-A0A9D8MQ90-F1
#
_cell.length_a   1.000
_cell.length_b   1.000
_cell.length_c   1.000
_cell.angle_alpha   90.00
_cell.angle_beta   90.00
_cell.angle_gamma   90.00
#
_symmetry.space_group_name_H-M   'P 1'
#
loop_
_entity.id
_entity.type
_entity.pdbx_description
1 polymer ?
#
loop_
_entity_poly.entity_id
_entity_poly.type
_entity_poly.pdbx_seq_one_letter_code
_entity_poly.pdbx_strand_id
1 'polypeptide(L)'
;MKKKIRLCAIVAALLLLSGQSLTWAQGIPVQPSYENTTVQKITITHVGPQAVNDDYIRSNIRIKPGDTYVRTVIDDSIKNLYSTGYFYNIRVGEEDAGAGDVNLTFFVQAKPIITDIQFVGNEHIKRRALMKKVSSKVGAPLDEHKLFKDTRDILKKYQRSGRQKTTV
;
A
#
# COMPACT_ATOMS: atom_id res chain seq x y z
N MET A 1 57.46 -27.77 31.08
CA MET A 1 56.75 -28.93 31.69
C MET A 1 56.66 -28.73 33.20
N LYS A 2 55.48 -29.03 33.77
CA LYS A 2 55.16 -29.29 35.19
C LYS A 2 54.98 -28.10 36.16
N LYS A 3 53.68 -27.91 36.46
CA LYS A 3 53.04 -27.22 37.60
C LYS A 3 53.55 -27.70 38.96
N LYS A 4 53.50 -26.83 39.97
CA LYS A 4 52.55 -26.77 41.12
C LYS A 4 53.13 -25.73 42.12
N ILE A 5 52.35 -24.94 42.86
CA ILE A 5 51.72 -25.32 44.14
C ILE A 5 50.73 -24.21 44.54
N ARG A 6 49.58 -24.61 45.10
CA ARG A 6 48.57 -23.76 45.78
C ARG A 6 48.83 -23.82 47.29
N LEU A 7 48.63 -22.74 48.06
CA LEU A 7 47.83 -22.73 49.30
C LEU A 7 47.83 -21.36 50.04
N CYS A 8 46.65 -20.98 50.56
CA CYS A 8 46.37 -20.19 51.78
C CYS A 8 46.93 -18.74 51.88
N ALA A 9 46.27 -17.73 52.44
CA ALA A 9 45.14 -17.62 53.34
C ALA A 9 44.53 -16.20 53.28
N ILE A 10 43.22 -16.10 53.57
CA ILE A 10 42.52 -15.16 54.47
C ILE A 10 43.13 -13.75 54.66
N VAL A 11 42.34 -12.69 54.45
CA VAL A 11 41.98 -11.64 55.45
C VAL A 11 41.10 -10.57 54.77
N ALA A 12 40.00 -10.24 55.45
CA ALA A 12 39.01 -9.23 55.10
C ALA A 12 39.51 -7.79 55.31
N ALA A 13 39.03 -6.83 54.50
CA ALA A 13 38.81 -5.45 54.93
C ALA A 13 38.04 -4.64 53.88
N LEU A 14 36.89 -4.08 54.29
CA LEU A 14 36.15 -3.01 53.63
C LEU A 14 37.06 -1.81 53.28
N LEU A 15 36.80 -1.15 52.15
CA LEU A 15 36.79 0.32 52.10
C LEU A 15 35.96 0.83 50.90
N LEU A 16 35.08 1.77 51.24
CA LEU A 16 34.10 2.45 50.43
C LEU A 16 34.73 3.15 49.22
N LEU A 17 34.36 2.74 48.01
CA LEU A 17 34.42 3.61 46.83
C LEU A 17 32.99 3.89 46.40
N SER A 18 32.60 5.12 46.73
CA SER A 18 31.44 5.87 46.24
C SER A 18 30.92 5.37 44.89
N GLY A 19 29.81 4.63 44.96
CA GLY A 19 28.98 4.31 43.82
C GLY A 19 28.39 5.58 43.25
N GLN A 20 28.98 6.09 42.17
CA GLN A 20 28.35 7.09 41.33
C GLN A 20 27.76 6.36 40.13
N SER A 21 26.58 5.78 40.35
CA SER A 21 25.72 5.32 39.27
C SER A 21 25.22 6.55 38.53
N LEU A 22 25.92 6.94 37.45
CA LEU A 22 25.40 7.81 36.41
C LEU A 22 24.20 7.11 35.79
N THR A 23 23.05 7.30 36.44
CA THR A 23 21.77 6.85 35.93
C THR A 23 21.43 7.82 34.81
N TRP A 24 21.67 7.40 33.57
CA TRP A 24 21.13 8.09 32.41
C TRP A 24 19.61 8.00 32.56
N ALA A 25 18.99 9.07 33.06
CA ALA A 25 17.56 9.26 33.04
C ALA A 25 17.14 9.46 31.58
N GLN A 26 17.08 8.36 30.83
CA GLN A 26 16.38 8.33 29.57
C GLN A 26 14.90 8.51 29.92
N GLY A 27 14.40 9.73 29.75
CA GLY A 27 12.98 10.01 29.86
C GLY A 27 12.22 9.00 29.02
N ILE A 28 11.20 8.38 29.61
CA ILE A 28 10.35 7.44 28.89
C ILE A 28 9.79 8.20 27.68
N PRO A 29 9.94 7.72 26.44
CA PRO A 29 9.27 8.31 25.30
C PRO A 29 7.76 8.18 25.55
N VAL A 30 7.11 9.30 25.89
CA VAL A 30 5.65 9.36 26.02
C VAL A 30 5.10 9.13 24.62
N GLN A 31 4.56 7.94 24.38
CA GLN A 31 3.82 7.65 23.17
C GLN A 31 2.50 8.40 23.26
N PRO A 32 2.05 9.12 22.20
CA PRO A 32 0.75 9.76 22.21
C PRO A 32 -0.32 8.69 22.44
N SER A 33 -1.04 8.82 23.55
CA SER A 33 -2.18 7.97 23.89
C SER A 33 -3.39 8.43 23.06
N TYR A 34 -3.75 7.67 22.02
CA TYR A 34 -4.96 7.89 21.20
C TYR A 34 -6.26 7.49 21.91
N GLU A 35 -6.29 7.53 23.25
CA GLU A 35 -7.32 6.83 24.02
C GLU A 35 -8.72 7.48 23.94
N ASN A 36 -8.87 8.61 23.25
CA ASN A 36 -10.17 9.23 22.94
C ASN A 36 -10.16 10.03 21.62
N THR A 37 -9.26 9.72 20.69
CA THR A 37 -9.21 10.44 19.40
C THR A 37 -10.37 10.02 18.51
N THR A 38 -11.18 10.97 18.05
CA THR A 38 -12.24 10.69 17.08
C THR A 38 -11.91 11.26 15.71
N VAL A 39 -12.49 10.65 14.67
CA VAL A 39 -12.35 11.15 13.30
C VAL A 39 -13.40 12.23 13.08
N GLN A 40 -12.99 13.50 13.02
CA GLN A 40 -13.95 14.60 12.85
C GLN A 40 -14.44 14.70 11.41
N LYS A 41 -13.53 14.61 10.43
CA LYS A 41 -13.84 14.75 9.01
C LYS A 41 -13.03 13.79 8.17
N ILE A 42 -13.67 13.30 7.10
CA ILE A 42 -13.02 12.53 6.04
C ILE A 42 -13.15 13.28 4.73
N THR A 43 -12.01 13.60 4.12
CA THR A 43 -11.91 14.25 2.80
C THR A 43 -11.33 13.25 1.80
N ILE A 44 -11.84 13.24 0.58
CA ILE A 44 -11.33 12.41 -0.52
C ILE A 44 -10.73 13.35 -1.56
N THR A 45 -9.48 13.10 -1.94
CA THR A 45 -8.74 13.90 -2.90
C THR A 45 -8.24 12.99 -4.01
N HIS A 46 -8.66 13.27 -5.26
CA HIS A 46 -8.21 12.52 -6.42
C HIS A 46 -6.86 13.04 -6.91
N VAL A 47 -5.89 12.14 -6.99
CA VAL A 47 -4.59 12.41 -7.60
C VAL A 47 -4.69 12.02 -9.08
N GLY A 48 -4.98 13.00 -9.92
CA GLY A 48 -5.19 12.80 -11.36
C GLY A 48 -6.68 12.77 -11.75
N PRO A 49 -7.02 12.21 -12.92
CA PRO A 49 -8.39 12.17 -13.42
C PRO A 49 -9.30 11.36 -12.48
N GLN A 50 -10.49 11.90 -12.22
CA GLN A 50 -11.51 11.22 -11.44
C GLN A 50 -12.14 10.09 -12.26
N ALA A 51 -11.62 8.88 -12.09
CA ALA A 51 -12.16 7.67 -12.74
C ALA A 51 -13.18 6.91 -11.86
N VAL A 52 -13.24 7.23 -10.56
CA VAL A 52 -14.13 6.59 -9.58
C VAL A 52 -14.88 7.68 -8.81
N ASN A 53 -16.16 7.46 -8.51
CA ASN A 53 -16.98 8.39 -7.74
C ASN A 53 -16.62 8.33 -6.24
N ASP A 54 -16.62 9.48 -5.57
CA ASP A 54 -16.45 9.62 -4.12
C ASP A 54 -17.40 8.74 -3.32
N ASP A 55 -18.67 8.62 -3.75
CA ASP A 55 -19.66 7.78 -3.06
C ASP A 55 -19.27 6.28 -3.10
N TYR A 56 -18.68 5.86 -4.21
CA TYR A 56 -18.13 4.51 -4.32
C TYR A 56 -16.94 4.33 -3.36
N ILE A 57 -16.07 5.32 -3.21
CA ILE A 57 -14.96 5.26 -2.26
C ILE A 57 -15.50 5.21 -0.82
N ARG A 58 -16.46 6.08 -0.48
CA ARG A 58 -17.09 6.16 0.85
C ARG A 58 -17.79 4.87 1.24
N SER A 59 -18.42 4.17 0.29
CA SER A 59 -19.08 2.89 0.55
C SER A 59 -18.09 1.72 0.76
N ASN A 60 -16.83 1.86 0.34
CA ASN A 60 -15.80 0.83 0.47
C ASN A 60 -14.83 1.06 1.64
N ILE A 61 -14.81 2.26 2.24
CA ILE A 61 -14.08 2.52 3.48
C ILE A 61 -14.95 2.15 4.70
N ARG A 62 -14.30 1.65 5.75
CA ARG A 62 -14.96 1.23 6.98
C ARG A 62 -15.10 2.37 7.98
N ILE A 63 -14.10 3.25 8.02
CA ILE A 63 -14.05 4.41 8.91
C ILE A 63 -15.00 5.51 8.45
N LYS A 64 -15.73 6.11 9.38
CA LYS A 64 -16.66 7.22 9.16
C LYS A 64 -16.37 8.40 10.09
N PRO A 65 -16.82 9.62 9.74
CA PRO A 65 -16.80 10.73 10.68
C PRO A 65 -17.59 10.38 11.95
N GLY A 66 -17.02 10.67 13.12
CA GLY A 66 -17.53 10.32 14.44
C GLY A 66 -17.01 8.99 15.00
N ASP A 67 -16.35 8.16 14.19
CA ASP A 67 -15.75 6.92 14.68
C ASP A 67 -14.50 7.19 15.51
N THR A 68 -14.21 6.31 16.46
CA THR A 68 -12.91 6.30 17.15
C THR A 68 -11.79 6.06 16.15
N TYR A 69 -10.73 6.87 16.23
CA TYR A 69 -9.54 6.69 15.43
C TYR A 69 -8.86 5.38 15.82
N VAL A 70 -8.93 4.40 14.91
CA VAL A 70 -8.26 3.11 15.05
C VAL A 70 -7.52 2.81 13.76
N ARG A 71 -6.18 2.77 13.84
CA ARG A 71 -5.32 2.60 12.66
C ARG A 71 -5.61 1.33 11.86
N THR A 72 -5.96 0.24 12.53
CA THR A 72 -6.31 -1.02 11.84
C THR A 72 -7.56 -0.89 10.98
N VAL A 73 -8.53 -0.04 11.35
CA VAL A 73 -9.74 0.20 10.54
C VAL A 73 -9.40 1.01 9.28
N ILE A 74 -8.42 1.92 9.37
CA ILE A 74 -7.90 2.67 8.22
C ILE A 74 -7.17 1.71 7.28
N ASP A 75 -6.29 0.85 7.80
CA ASP A 75 -5.57 -0.15 7.01
C ASP A 75 -6.54 -1.14 6.31
N ASP A 76 -7.58 -1.59 7.00
CA ASP A 76 -8.67 -2.39 6.41
C ASP A 76 -9.39 -1.64 5.29
N SER A 77 -9.65 -0.35 5.48
CA SER A 77 -10.30 0.49 4.47
C SER A 77 -9.43 0.62 3.22
N ILE A 78 -8.12 0.83 3.39
CA ILE A 78 -7.13 0.85 2.30
C ILE A 78 -7.12 -0.50 1.57
N LYS A 79 -7.08 -1.60 2.32
CA LYS A 79 -7.11 -2.97 1.76
C LYS A 79 -8.40 -3.23 0.96
N ASN A 80 -9.54 -2.81 1.48
CA ASN A 80 -10.83 -2.94 0.80
C ASN A 80 -10.80 -2.19 -0.54
N LEU A 81 -10.37 -0.93 -0.54
CA LEU A 81 -10.25 -0.14 -1.76
C LEU A 81 -9.30 -0.81 -2.77
N TYR A 82 -8.13 -1.31 -2.36
CA TYR A 82 -7.26 -2.06 -3.28
C TYR A 82 -7.90 -3.33 -3.82
N SER A 83 -8.68 -4.05 -3.00
CA SER A 83 -9.35 -5.28 -3.42
C SER A 83 -10.42 -5.06 -4.50
N THR A 84 -10.95 -3.84 -4.61
CA THR A 84 -11.83 -3.44 -5.72
C THR A 84 -11.12 -3.47 -7.08
N GLY A 85 -9.77 -3.35 -7.10
CA GLY A 85 -8.95 -3.36 -8.30
C GLY A 85 -8.91 -2.03 -9.06
N TYR A 86 -9.63 -0.99 -8.61
CA TYR A 86 -9.76 0.31 -9.29
C TYR A 86 -8.64 1.31 -9.00
N PHE A 87 -7.76 1.06 -8.04
CA PHE A 87 -6.76 2.05 -7.61
C PHE A 87 -5.33 1.55 -7.83
N TYR A 88 -4.44 2.46 -8.25
CA TYR A 88 -2.99 2.21 -8.31
C TYR A 88 -2.32 2.52 -6.98
N ASN A 89 -2.76 3.60 -6.33
CA ASN A 89 -2.14 4.10 -5.12
C ASN A 89 -3.20 4.78 -4.25
N ILE A 90 -3.11 4.56 -2.95
CA ILE A 90 -3.95 5.16 -1.92
C ILE A 90 -3.03 5.55 -0.79
N ARG A 91 -3.10 6.82 -0.39
CA ARG A 91 -2.42 7.35 0.79
C ARG A 91 -3.43 8.03 1.69
N VAL A 92 -3.22 7.92 2.99
CA VAL A 92 -4.04 8.60 3.99
C VAL A 92 -3.17 9.63 4.70
N GLY A 93 -3.58 10.88 4.63
CA GLY A 93 -3.03 11.96 5.43
C GLY A 93 -3.85 12.13 6.70
N GLU A 94 -3.16 12.41 7.80
CA GLU A 94 -3.74 12.69 9.11
C GLU A 94 -3.39 14.14 9.46
N GLU A 95 -4.39 14.92 9.83
CA GLU A 95 -4.23 16.30 10.25
C GLU A 95 -4.92 16.49 11.60
N ASP A 96 -4.28 17.18 12.53
CA ASP A 96 -4.84 17.49 13.84
C ASP A 96 -6.05 18.41 13.67
N ALA A 97 -7.22 17.98 14.16
CA ALA A 97 -8.46 18.74 14.10
C ALA A 97 -8.68 19.63 15.34
N GLY A 98 -7.73 19.59 16.29
CA GLY A 98 -7.85 20.20 17.61
C GLY A 98 -8.61 19.30 18.59
N ALA A 99 -8.50 19.62 19.89
CA ALA A 99 -9.18 18.91 20.99
C ALA A 99 -8.88 17.39 21.08
N GLY A 100 -7.81 16.91 20.43
CA GLY A 100 -7.45 15.50 20.39
C GLY A 100 -8.13 14.71 19.28
N ASP A 101 -8.83 15.36 18.35
CA ASP A 101 -9.47 14.77 17.18
C ASP A 101 -8.57 14.83 15.93
N VAL A 102 -8.89 14.00 14.94
CA VAL A 102 -8.12 13.89 13.69
C VAL A 102 -9.02 14.03 12.47
N ASN A 103 -8.52 14.77 11.48
CA ASN A 103 -9.05 14.83 10.13
C ASN A 103 -8.28 13.87 9.22
N LEU A 104 -9.01 13.05 8.46
CA LEU A 104 -8.42 12.11 7.51
C LEU A 104 -8.60 12.61 6.09
N THR A 105 -7.53 12.56 5.29
CA THR A 105 -7.58 12.84 3.86
C THR A 105 -7.11 11.62 3.07
N PHE A 106 -8.01 11.03 2.29
CA PHE A 106 -7.70 9.93 1.39
C PHE A 106 -7.24 10.49 0.04
N PHE A 107 -5.95 10.41 -0.23
CA PHE A 107 -5.38 10.68 -1.54
C PHE A 107 -5.44 9.42 -2.39
N VAL A 108 -6.35 9.41 -3.36
CA VAL A 108 -6.62 8.25 -4.20
C VAL A 108 -6.14 8.48 -5.63
N GLN A 109 -5.38 7.53 -6.16
CA GLN A 109 -4.98 7.50 -7.56
C GLN A 109 -5.68 6.32 -8.23
N ALA A 110 -6.75 6.62 -8.95
CA ALA A 110 -7.52 5.61 -9.66
C ALA A 110 -6.79 5.14 -10.94
N LYS A 111 -7.07 3.91 -11.34
CA LYS A 111 -6.65 3.36 -12.63
C LYS A 111 -7.52 3.95 -13.74
N PRO A 112 -6.95 4.22 -14.92
CA PRO A 112 -7.73 4.67 -16.06
C PRO A 112 -8.70 3.56 -16.49
N ILE A 113 -9.90 3.97 -16.93
CA ILE A 113 -10.91 3.06 -17.47
C ILE A 113 -10.71 2.93 -18.97
N ILE A 114 -10.73 1.70 -19.48
CA ILE A 114 -10.61 1.44 -20.92
C ILE A 114 -11.90 1.92 -21.61
N THR A 115 -11.81 2.93 -22.45
CA THR A 115 -12.97 3.50 -23.18
C THR A 115 -13.22 2.81 -24.52
N ASP A 116 -12.16 2.39 -25.21
CA ASP A 116 -12.25 1.67 -26.48
C ASP A 116 -11.00 0.81 -26.71
N ILE A 117 -11.14 -0.24 -27.52
CA ILE A 117 -10.04 -1.12 -27.93
C ILE A 117 -10.02 -1.20 -29.46
N GLN A 118 -9.05 -0.53 -30.05
CA GLN A 118 -8.87 -0.46 -31.50
C GLN A 118 -7.67 -1.30 -31.95
N PHE A 119 -7.78 -1.84 -33.16
CA PHE A 119 -6.68 -2.51 -33.84
C PHE A 119 -6.41 -1.74 -35.13
N VAL A 120 -5.18 -1.27 -35.28
CA VAL A 120 -4.73 -0.49 -36.43
C VAL A 120 -3.60 -1.26 -37.11
N GLY A 121 -3.58 -1.30 -38.44
CA GLY A 121 -2.56 -2.05 -39.22
C GLY A 121 -2.76 -3.56 -39.28
N ASN A 122 -3.89 -4.10 -38.81
CA ASN A 122 -4.18 -5.54 -38.87
C ASN A 122 -4.71 -5.97 -40.25
N GLU A 123 -3.83 -6.23 -41.21
CA GLU A 123 -4.25 -6.64 -42.57
C GLU A 123 -4.66 -8.12 -42.65
N HIS A 124 -3.87 -8.98 -42.01
CA HIS A 124 -3.94 -10.43 -42.24
C HIS A 124 -4.87 -11.19 -41.29
N ILE A 125 -5.11 -10.64 -40.10
CA ILE A 125 -6.02 -11.22 -39.13
C ILE A 125 -7.09 -10.18 -38.83
N LYS A 126 -8.35 -10.55 -39.10
CA LYS A 126 -9.49 -9.65 -38.89
C LYS A 126 -9.60 -9.27 -37.41
N ARG A 127 -9.96 -8.02 -37.14
CA ARG A 127 -10.24 -7.45 -35.81
C ARG A 127 -11.03 -8.40 -34.89
N ARG A 128 -12.11 -8.98 -35.40
CA ARG A 128 -12.97 -9.92 -34.65
C ARG A 128 -12.20 -11.14 -34.12
N ALA A 129 -11.21 -11.64 -34.87
CA ALA A 129 -10.41 -12.78 -34.45
C ALA A 129 -9.33 -12.39 -33.42
N LEU A 130 -8.79 -11.16 -33.51
CA LEU A 130 -7.86 -10.61 -32.52
C LEU A 130 -8.56 -10.30 -31.20
N MET A 131 -9.76 -9.72 -31.25
CA MET A 131 -10.57 -9.43 -30.07
C MET A 131 -10.88 -10.68 -29.25
N LYS A 132 -11.00 -11.87 -29.87
CA LYS A 132 -11.15 -13.15 -29.15
C LYS A 132 -9.93 -13.56 -28.32
N LYS A 133 -8.78 -12.90 -28.50
CA LYS A 133 -7.55 -13.13 -27.73
C LYS A 133 -7.30 -12.08 -26.66
N VAL A 134 -8.00 -10.95 -26.74
CA VAL A 134 -7.91 -9.87 -25.75
C VAL A 134 -8.82 -10.22 -24.58
N SER A 135 -8.24 -10.18 -23.38
CA SER A 135 -8.94 -10.39 -22.11
C SER A 135 -9.34 -9.06 -21.45
N SER A 136 -8.68 -7.97 -21.81
CA SER A 136 -9.05 -6.60 -21.44
C SER A 136 -10.44 -6.24 -21.98
N LYS A 137 -11.22 -5.48 -21.21
CA LYS A 137 -12.60 -5.12 -21.53
C LYS A 137 -12.81 -3.63 -21.46
N VAL A 138 -13.61 -3.10 -22.39
CA VAL A 138 -14.13 -1.74 -22.32
C VAL A 138 -14.97 -1.59 -21.04
N GLY A 139 -14.80 -0.48 -20.35
CA GLY A 139 -15.42 -0.18 -19.06
C GLY A 139 -14.69 -0.76 -17.84
N ALA A 140 -13.67 -1.61 -18.04
CA ALA A 140 -12.86 -2.13 -16.95
C ALA A 140 -11.66 -1.22 -16.64
N PRO A 141 -11.15 -1.21 -15.41
CA PRO A 141 -9.85 -0.62 -15.09
C PRO A 141 -8.74 -1.22 -15.94
N LEU A 142 -7.81 -0.38 -16.36
CA LEU A 142 -6.60 -0.82 -17.05
C LEU A 142 -5.77 -1.71 -16.12
N ASP A 143 -5.45 -2.90 -16.61
CA ASP A 143 -4.63 -3.88 -15.92
C ASP A 143 -3.42 -4.18 -16.80
N GLU A 144 -2.26 -3.72 -16.38
CA GLU A 144 -1.01 -3.83 -17.15
C GLU A 144 -0.60 -5.29 -17.37
N HIS A 145 -0.89 -6.19 -16.43
CA HIS A 145 -0.61 -7.61 -16.59
C HIS A 145 -1.50 -8.22 -17.66
N LYS A 146 -2.79 -7.86 -17.70
CA LYS A 146 -3.71 -8.27 -18.76
C LYS A 146 -3.31 -7.69 -20.10
N LEU A 147 -2.97 -6.39 -20.15
CA LEU A 147 -2.52 -5.73 -21.38
C LEU A 147 -1.29 -6.44 -21.96
N PHE A 148 -0.28 -6.70 -21.15
CA PHE A 148 0.92 -7.42 -21.59
C PHE A 148 0.62 -8.84 -22.06
N LYS A 149 -0.28 -9.56 -21.37
CA LYS A 149 -0.74 -10.88 -21.79
C LYS A 149 -1.47 -10.83 -23.14
N ASP A 150 -2.35 -9.86 -23.31
CA ASP A 150 -3.14 -9.67 -24.53
C ASP A 150 -2.22 -9.40 -25.73
N THR A 151 -1.23 -8.52 -25.58
CA THR A 151 -0.19 -8.25 -26.59
C THR A 151 0.54 -9.55 -26.98
N ARG A 152 0.97 -10.35 -26.00
CA ARG A 152 1.65 -11.64 -26.28
C ARG A 152 0.74 -12.65 -26.97
N ASP A 153 -0.54 -12.71 -26.61
CA ASP A 153 -1.49 -13.65 -27.20
C ASP A 153 -1.81 -13.26 -28.66
N ILE A 154 -1.87 -11.96 -28.96
CA ILE A 154 -1.95 -11.43 -30.33
C ILE A 154 -0.69 -11.79 -31.11
N LEU A 155 0.50 -11.54 -30.55
CA LEU A 155 1.78 -11.85 -31.20
C LEU A 155 1.87 -13.34 -31.55
N LYS A 156 1.56 -14.23 -30.59
CA LYS A 156 1.52 -15.69 -30.81
C LYS A 156 0.53 -16.08 -31.90
N LYS A 157 -0.62 -15.39 -31.98
CA LYS A 157 -1.63 -15.64 -33.02
C LYS A 157 -1.08 -15.33 -34.41
N TYR A 158 -0.30 -14.25 -34.56
CA TYR A 158 0.38 -13.92 -35.81
C TYR A 158 1.51 -14.90 -36.13
N GLN A 159 2.34 -15.25 -35.15
CA GLN A 159 3.44 -16.21 -35.32
C GLN A 159 2.94 -17.58 -35.78
N ARG A 160 1.84 -18.08 -35.20
CA ARG A 160 1.19 -19.34 -35.63
C ARG A 160 0.60 -19.28 -37.05
N SER A 161 0.37 -18.08 -37.59
CA SER A 161 -0.05 -17.89 -38.99
C SER A 161 1.12 -17.76 -39.98
N GLY A 162 2.35 -18.00 -39.52
CA GLY A 162 3.58 -17.91 -40.31
C GLY A 162 4.31 -16.56 -40.25
N ARG A 163 3.81 -15.59 -39.46
CA ARG A 163 4.38 -14.22 -39.40
C ARG A 163 5.27 -14.05 -38.17
N GLN A 164 6.54 -14.41 -38.30
CA GLN A 164 7.49 -14.41 -37.17
C GLN A 164 8.02 -13.02 -36.82
N LYS A 165 8.02 -12.08 -37.77
CA LYS A 165 8.53 -10.70 -37.60
C LYS A 165 7.44 -9.67 -37.23
N THR A 166 6.30 -10.11 -36.68
CA THR A 166 5.22 -9.20 -36.28
C THR A 166 5.57 -8.47 -34.99
N THR A 167 5.20 -7.20 -34.91
CA THR A 167 5.25 -6.37 -33.69
C THR A 167 3.82 -5.94 -33.34
N VAL A 168 3.52 -5.84 -32.04
CA VAL A 168 2.19 -5.51 -31.50
C VAL A 168 2.36 -4.45 -30.44
#